data_AF-A0A6J8ESD2-F1
#
_entry.id   AF-A0A6J8ESD2-F1
#
_cell.length_a   1.000
_cell.length_b   1.000
_cell.length_c   1.000
_cell.angle_alpha   90.00
_cell.angle_beta   90.00
_cell.angle_gamma   90.00
#
_symmetry.space_group_name_H-M   'P 1'
#
loop_
_entity.id
_entity.type
_entity.pdbx_description
1 polymer ?
#
loop_
_entity_poly.entity_id
_entity_poly.type
_entity_poly.pdbx_seq_one_letter_code
_entity_poly.pdbx_strand_id
1 'polypeptide(L)'
;MASNSSYCESCSGEGKSIAAIQFCSDCDEALCKECVEYHKKCKATTLHHLMDLASMLRSKIKKFCEVHEDVSLDFTACSITQYVVENASRLSISPAKMSYHWRKQNAEISELYENVQERELELEFLKEHGSNNQLYLTLREQGKGVQGVVKRVQEMTMSYKKAHLKFEKRADIDIKSIGSIFEVKEACGVPYSPAKLQQAQVQPERVEPILTFKKEITNQLNLSGKLDITGIAVTTDNTLFLCNYQPGVHKVYVYRGNLNGLTYNTTLSLPSNPYGISVLSGTDIAVVTLPHESFLQCINTESLKVDKTIEVDNGCYGITTSGDYIAVGKKFEIRIFKLNGENVRNIALTDISRFNPVRSLYYDHNDGSIIYRTTGLITSIQLDGSVLYRYTVSGNTGIAVDTQGRVYVSDRSKSGIERIMPDGQFRDVVLAVKDGIKDAFAIAFDESFTKFFVTNRNGLVQIYNCEKQLVKL
;
A
#
# COMPACT_ATOMS: atom_id res chain seq x y z
N MET A 1 -2.71 2.58 27.34
CA MET A 1 -3.93 2.32 26.55
C MET A 1 -4.51 1.12 27.25
N ALA A 2 -5.64 1.26 27.96
CA ALA A 2 -6.18 0.18 28.76
C ALA A 2 -6.33 -1.08 27.89
N SER A 3 -5.65 -2.16 28.29
CA SER A 3 -5.83 -3.47 27.69
C SER A 3 -7.31 -3.85 27.82
N ASN A 4 -8.03 -3.94 26.70
CA ASN A 4 -9.42 -4.41 26.70
C ASN A 4 -9.46 -5.94 26.87
N SER A 5 -8.74 -6.47 27.86
CA SER A 5 -8.89 -7.86 28.27
C SER A 5 -10.18 -7.97 29.08
N SER A 6 -11.13 -8.75 28.59
CA SER A 6 -12.31 -9.15 29.37
C SER A 6 -11.97 -10.10 30.53
N TYR A 7 -10.70 -10.53 30.63
CA TYR A 7 -10.21 -11.49 31.60
C TYR A 7 -9.06 -10.91 32.45
N CYS A 8 -8.94 -11.40 33.68
CA CYS A 8 -7.92 -10.98 34.62
C CYS A 8 -6.54 -11.41 34.15
N GLU A 9 -5.67 -10.43 33.89
CA GLU A 9 -4.36 -10.68 33.27
C GLU A 9 -3.40 -11.37 34.23
N SER A 10 -3.44 -11.04 35.52
CA SER A 10 -2.64 -11.73 36.53
C SER A 10 -3.03 -13.21 36.66
N CYS A 11 -4.30 -13.56 36.44
CA CYS A 11 -4.75 -14.96 36.41
C CYS A 11 -4.46 -15.65 35.08
N SER A 12 -4.52 -14.92 33.96
CA SER A 12 -4.16 -15.44 32.64
C SER A 12 -2.70 -15.88 32.57
N GLY A 13 -1.81 -15.17 33.27
CA GLY A 13 -0.40 -15.58 33.42
C GLY A 13 -0.21 -16.93 34.12
N GLU A 14 -1.19 -17.38 34.92
CA GLU A 14 -1.21 -18.70 35.56
C GLU A 14 -2.08 -19.72 34.79
N GLY A 15 -2.52 -19.40 33.57
CA GLY A 15 -3.37 -20.27 32.75
C GLY A 15 -4.86 -20.30 33.16
N LYS A 16 -5.32 -19.36 34.01
CA LYS A 16 -6.72 -19.26 34.45
C LYS A 16 -7.46 -18.15 33.71
N SER A 17 -8.66 -18.44 33.20
CA SER A 17 -9.50 -17.45 32.48
C SER A 17 -10.65 -16.96 33.36
N ILE A 18 -10.36 -16.00 34.25
CA ILE A 18 -11.35 -15.43 35.19
C ILE A 18 -11.74 -14.03 34.71
N ALA A 19 -13.02 -13.69 34.71
CA ALA A 19 -13.49 -12.38 34.24
C ALA A 19 -12.91 -11.23 35.09
N ALA A 20 -12.43 -10.19 34.43
CA ALA A 20 -11.98 -8.97 35.08
C ALA A 20 -13.18 -8.09 35.46
N ILE A 21 -13.11 -7.46 36.63
CA ILE A 21 -14.14 -6.54 37.14
C ILE A 21 -13.61 -5.12 37.32
N GLN A 22 -12.32 -4.94 37.56
CA GLN A 22 -11.71 -3.63 37.72
C GLN A 22 -10.39 -3.54 36.96
N PHE A 23 -10.07 -2.34 36.51
CA PHE A 23 -8.85 -2.03 35.79
C PHE A 23 -7.95 -1.18 36.68
N CYS A 24 -6.68 -1.55 36.80
CA CYS A 24 -5.69 -0.77 37.52
C CYS A 24 -4.95 0.14 36.54
N SER A 25 -5.13 1.46 36.64
CA SER A 25 -4.50 2.39 35.68
C SER A 25 -3.00 2.54 35.87
N ASP A 26 -2.50 2.32 37.08
CA ASP A 26 -1.07 2.43 37.38
C ASP A 26 -0.29 1.18 36.96
N CYS A 27 -0.95 0.01 36.93
CA CYS A 27 -0.38 -1.24 36.41
C CYS A 27 -0.71 -1.48 34.93
N ASP A 28 -1.72 -0.80 34.40
CA ASP A 28 -2.31 -1.05 33.07
C ASP A 28 -2.86 -2.48 32.92
N GLU A 29 -3.41 -3.06 34.00
CA GLU A 29 -3.88 -4.45 34.06
C GLU A 29 -5.38 -4.56 34.42
N ALA A 30 -6.08 -5.48 33.75
CA ALA A 30 -7.44 -5.87 34.11
C ALA A 30 -7.43 -6.97 35.19
N LEU A 31 -8.19 -6.78 36.27
CA LEU A 31 -8.14 -7.59 37.50
C LEU A 31 -9.51 -8.18 37.87
N CYS A 32 -9.53 -9.45 38.28
CA CYS A 32 -10.69 -10.08 38.91
C CYS A 32 -10.84 -9.62 40.37
N LYS A 33 -11.95 -10.00 41.02
CA LYS A 33 -12.26 -9.61 42.40
C LYS A 33 -11.16 -9.98 43.40
N GLU A 34 -10.59 -11.18 43.29
CA GLU A 34 -9.55 -11.66 44.21
C GLU A 34 -8.24 -10.89 44.03
N CYS A 35 -7.83 -10.66 42.77
CA CYS A 35 -6.65 -9.87 42.45
C CYS A 35 -6.80 -8.41 42.90
N VAL A 36 -8.00 -7.83 42.81
CA VAL A 36 -8.32 -6.50 43.37
C VAL A 36 -8.12 -6.45 44.88
N GLU A 37 -8.62 -7.45 45.61
CA GLU A 37 -8.45 -7.48 47.07
C GLU A 37 -6.99 -7.61 47.47
N TYR A 38 -6.22 -8.41 46.73
CA TYR A 38 -4.78 -8.50 46.92
C TYR A 38 -4.10 -7.16 46.61
N HIS A 39 -4.50 -6.50 45.52
CA HIS A 39 -4.00 -5.18 45.12
C HIS A 39 -4.15 -4.13 46.22
N LYS A 40 -5.30 -4.15 46.91
CA LYS A 40 -5.60 -3.23 48.02
C LYS A 40 -4.86 -3.57 49.31
N LYS A 41 -4.35 -4.79 49.46
CA LYS A 41 -3.63 -5.26 50.67
C LYS A 41 -2.10 -5.21 50.50
N CYS A 42 -1.59 -5.25 49.28
CA CYS A 42 -0.16 -5.25 49.00
C CYS A 42 0.42 -3.83 49.09
N LYS A 43 1.42 -3.62 49.97
CA LYS A 43 2.06 -2.30 50.19
C LYS A 43 2.52 -1.61 48.91
N ALA A 44 2.99 -2.38 47.92
CA ALA A 44 3.47 -1.85 46.65
C ALA A 44 2.36 -1.29 45.75
N THR A 45 1.11 -1.74 45.91
CA THR A 45 -0.01 -1.43 45.00
C THR A 45 -1.22 -0.82 45.68
N THR A 46 -1.18 -0.65 47.01
CA THR A 46 -2.28 -0.09 47.80
C THR A 46 -2.71 1.33 47.41
N LEU A 47 -1.82 2.10 46.79
CA LEU A 47 -2.09 3.46 46.31
C LEU A 47 -2.46 3.53 44.82
N HIS A 48 -2.58 2.38 44.15
CA HIS A 48 -2.91 2.35 42.74
C HIS A 48 -4.40 2.63 42.51
N HIS A 49 -4.70 3.33 41.43
CA HIS A 49 -6.03 3.74 41.03
C HIS A 49 -6.74 2.59 40.32
N LEU A 50 -7.81 2.10 40.95
CA LEU A 50 -8.66 1.03 40.45
C LEU A 50 -9.98 1.61 39.93
N MET A 51 -10.33 1.29 38.70
CA MET A 51 -11.55 1.73 38.01
C MET A 51 -12.46 0.54 37.70
N ASP A 52 -13.77 0.72 37.75
CA ASP A 52 -14.72 -0.34 37.40
C ASP A 52 -14.83 -0.53 35.88
N LEU A 53 -14.69 -1.77 35.39
CA LEU A 53 -14.72 -2.07 33.95
C LEU A 53 -16.11 -1.81 33.33
N ALA A 54 -17.18 -2.07 34.08
CA ALA A 54 -18.54 -1.84 33.60
C ALA A 54 -18.85 -0.34 33.42
N SER A 55 -18.16 0.50 34.18
CA SER A 55 -18.18 1.96 34.06
C SER A 55 -17.35 2.45 32.87
N MET A 56 -16.20 1.82 32.57
CA MET A 56 -15.40 2.13 31.37
C MET A 56 -16.15 1.80 30.07
N LEU A 57 -16.85 0.67 30.01
CA LEU A 57 -17.62 0.26 28.82
C LEU A 57 -18.86 1.15 28.59
N ARG A 58 -19.50 1.65 29.65
CA ARG A 58 -20.59 2.64 29.54
C ARG A 58 -20.12 4.04 29.18
N SER A 59 -18.85 4.37 29.43
CA SER A 59 -18.28 5.69 29.12
C SER A 59 -17.83 5.87 27.67
N LYS A 60 -18.07 4.88 26.79
CA LYS A 60 -17.64 4.92 25.38
C LYS A 60 -18.42 5.90 24.49
N ILE A 61 -19.42 6.62 24.99
CA ILE A 61 -20.07 7.72 24.24
C ILE A 61 -20.38 8.86 25.22
N LYS A 62 -19.91 10.07 24.89
CA LYS A 62 -19.98 11.35 25.63
C LYS A 62 -18.92 11.59 26.72
N LYS A 63 -17.83 12.25 26.32
CA LYS A 63 -17.13 13.22 27.18
C LYS A 63 -17.39 14.61 26.63
N PHE A 64 -18.26 15.37 27.29
CA PHE A 64 -18.37 16.81 27.08
C PHE A 64 -17.17 17.52 27.69
N CYS A 65 -16.81 18.68 27.12
CA CYS A 65 -15.96 19.67 27.75
C CYS A 65 -16.83 20.43 28.77
N GLU A 66 -16.36 20.64 30.01
CA GLU A 66 -17.10 21.37 31.07
C GLU A 66 -17.46 22.84 30.72
N VAL A 67 -17.01 23.34 29.57
CA VAL A 67 -17.30 24.69 29.05
C VAL A 67 -18.31 24.68 27.89
N HIS A 68 -18.55 23.53 27.23
CA HIS A 68 -19.37 23.44 26.02
C HIS A 68 -20.31 22.22 26.10
N GLU A 69 -21.47 22.40 26.75
CA GLU A 69 -22.48 21.35 26.96
C GLU A 69 -23.23 20.92 25.69
N ASP A 70 -23.12 21.64 24.57
CA ASP A 70 -23.98 21.43 23.38
C ASP A 70 -23.29 20.92 22.11
N VAL A 71 -22.01 20.51 22.16
CA VAL A 71 -21.31 20.04 20.94
C VAL A 71 -20.71 18.64 21.12
N SER A 72 -21.26 17.69 20.37
CA SER A 72 -20.73 16.34 20.19
C SER A 72 -19.53 16.37 19.23
N LEU A 73 -18.31 16.10 19.73
CA LEU A 73 -17.11 16.02 18.90
C LEU A 73 -16.77 14.56 18.57
N ASP A 74 -17.00 14.18 17.32
CA ASP A 74 -16.41 12.99 16.71
C ASP A 74 -14.95 13.25 16.34
N PHE A 75 -14.07 12.32 16.71
CA PHE A 75 -12.62 12.43 16.51
C PHE A 75 -12.25 12.31 15.03
N THR A 76 -11.94 13.44 14.41
CA THR A 76 -11.01 13.57 13.27
C THR A 76 -10.20 14.85 13.48
N ALA A 77 -8.96 14.91 12.98
CA ALA A 77 -8.04 16.05 13.09
C ALA A 77 -8.54 17.36 12.41
N CYS A 78 -9.83 17.45 12.08
CA CYS A 78 -10.48 18.52 11.34
C CYS A 78 -10.99 19.67 12.24
N SER A 79 -11.32 19.42 13.51
CA SER A 79 -12.09 20.38 14.33
C SER A 79 -11.29 21.55 14.92
N ILE A 80 -9.95 21.48 14.98
CA ILE A 80 -9.10 22.62 15.41
C ILE A 80 -8.84 23.55 14.22
N THR A 81 -8.62 22.99 13.03
CA THR A 81 -8.30 23.73 11.81
C THR A 81 -9.53 24.47 11.28
N GLN A 82 -10.71 23.83 11.33
CA GLN A 82 -11.97 24.45 10.93
C GLN A 82 -12.36 25.61 11.87
N TYR A 83 -12.12 25.48 13.19
CA TYR A 83 -12.31 26.58 14.14
C TYR A 83 -11.37 27.78 13.89
N VAL A 84 -10.11 27.52 13.52
CA VAL A 84 -9.14 28.59 13.21
C VAL A 84 -9.49 29.30 11.90
N VAL A 85 -9.96 28.57 10.88
CA VAL A 85 -10.34 29.14 9.58
C VAL A 85 -11.69 29.88 9.65
N GLU A 86 -12.70 29.33 10.33
CA GLU A 86 -14.04 29.95 10.48
C GLU A 86 -14.02 31.21 11.36
N ASN A 87 -13.05 31.34 12.26
CA ASN A 87 -12.89 32.54 13.09
C ASN A 87 -11.83 33.53 12.56
N ALA A 88 -11.00 33.15 11.58
CA ALA A 88 -10.07 34.06 10.92
C ALA A 88 -10.80 35.15 10.11
N SER A 89 -11.98 34.85 9.56
CA SER A 89 -12.81 35.81 8.83
C SER A 89 -13.50 36.85 9.74
N ARG A 90 -13.58 36.60 11.06
CA ARG A 90 -14.08 37.55 12.07
C ARG A 90 -13.00 38.47 12.65
N LEU A 91 -11.73 38.17 12.37
CA LEU A 91 -10.58 39.02 12.69
C LEU A 91 -10.14 39.73 11.41
N SER A 92 -10.76 40.87 11.11
CA SER A 92 -10.35 41.73 10.00
C SER A 92 -8.99 42.38 10.29
N ILE A 93 -7.90 41.63 10.10
CA ILE A 93 -6.56 42.19 9.91
C ILE A 93 -6.22 41.98 8.45
N SER A 94 -6.25 43.05 7.66
CA SER A 94 -5.90 42.97 6.24
C SER A 94 -4.50 42.35 6.08
N PRO A 95 -4.26 41.48 5.08
CA PRO A 95 -2.96 40.84 4.84
C PRO A 95 -1.78 41.83 4.74
N ALA A 96 -2.07 43.10 4.41
CA ALA A 96 -1.11 44.21 4.34
C ALA A 96 -0.52 44.65 5.70
N LYS A 97 -1.09 44.22 6.85
CA LYS A 97 -0.67 44.63 8.20
C LYS A 97 0.02 43.53 9.03
N MET A 98 0.19 42.32 8.47
CA MET A 98 0.94 41.24 9.12
C MET A 98 2.45 41.48 9.02
N SER A 99 3.18 41.32 10.12
CA SER A 99 4.64 41.40 10.13
C SER A 99 5.26 40.28 9.29
N TYR A 100 6.43 40.53 8.69
CA TYR A 100 7.18 39.54 7.91
C TYR A 100 7.38 38.22 8.67
N HIS A 101 7.63 38.31 9.97
CA HIS A 101 7.79 37.16 10.87
C HIS A 101 6.56 36.25 10.90
N TRP A 102 5.36 36.84 10.93
CA TRP A 102 4.11 36.10 10.97
C TRP A 102 3.83 35.36 9.65
N ARG A 103 4.10 36.00 8.50
CA ARG A 103 3.94 35.35 7.18
C ARG A 103 4.85 34.13 7.05
N LYS A 104 6.09 34.24 7.53
CA LYS A 104 7.06 33.14 7.50
C LYS A 104 6.63 31.95 8.36
N GLN A 105 6.12 32.20 9.57
CA GLN A 105 5.65 31.13 10.46
C GLN A 105 4.39 30.43 9.93
N ASN A 106 3.44 31.17 9.35
CA ASN A 106 2.24 30.56 8.75
C ASN A 106 2.58 29.69 7.53
N ALA A 107 3.56 30.09 6.73
CA ALA A 107 4.06 29.25 5.63
C ALA A 107 4.69 27.96 6.16
N GLU A 108 5.51 28.05 7.21
CA GLU A 108 6.14 26.88 7.87
C GLU A 108 5.08 25.92 8.46
N ILE A 109 4.00 26.44 9.06
CA ILE A 109 2.89 25.60 9.56
C ILE A 109 2.16 24.88 8.41
N SER A 110 1.95 25.58 7.29
CA SER A 110 1.25 25.01 6.13
C SER A 110 2.07 23.87 5.51
N GLU A 111 3.37 24.06 5.37
CA GLU A 111 4.31 23.03 4.90
C GLU A 111 4.34 21.81 5.84
N LEU A 112 4.33 22.03 7.16
CA LEU A 112 4.26 20.94 8.14
C LEU A 112 2.95 20.16 8.07
N TYR A 113 1.84 20.82 7.73
CA TYR A 113 0.53 20.18 7.55
C TYR A 113 0.50 19.29 6.31
N GLU A 114 0.97 19.79 5.16
CA GLU A 114 1.07 19.02 3.92
C GLU A 114 1.93 17.76 4.12
N ASN A 115 3.07 17.89 4.81
CA ASN A 115 3.95 16.76 5.15
C ASN A 115 3.27 15.69 6.03
N VAL A 116 2.32 16.06 6.91
CA VAL A 116 1.58 15.11 7.76
C VAL A 116 0.50 14.40 6.95
N GLN A 117 -0.18 15.12 6.06
CA GLN A 117 -1.20 14.56 5.16
C GLN A 117 -0.60 13.55 4.17
N GLU A 118 0.55 13.86 3.56
CA GLU A 118 1.26 12.91 2.69
C GLU A 118 1.62 11.62 3.43
N ARG A 119 2.04 11.73 4.70
CA ARG A 119 2.39 10.57 5.55
C ARG A 119 1.17 9.73 5.94
N GLU A 120 0.03 10.36 6.17
CA GLU A 120 -1.23 9.68 6.47
C GLU A 120 -1.69 8.83 5.28
N LEU A 121 -1.68 9.41 4.07
CA LEU A 121 -1.96 8.70 2.82
C LEU A 121 -0.99 7.52 2.61
N GLU A 122 0.28 7.71 2.98
CA GLU A 122 1.28 6.65 2.93
C GLU A 122 0.93 5.45 3.83
N LEU A 123 0.47 5.72 5.05
CA LEU A 123 0.09 4.69 6.01
C LEU A 123 -1.20 3.98 5.62
N GLU A 124 -2.19 4.69 5.07
CA GLU A 124 -3.39 4.06 4.52
C GLU A 124 -3.05 3.12 3.38
N PHE A 125 -2.19 3.56 2.46
CA PHE A 125 -1.71 2.71 1.37
C PHE A 125 -1.01 1.45 1.87
N LEU A 126 -0.11 1.57 2.84
CA LEU A 126 0.63 0.42 3.40
C LEU A 126 -0.22 -0.48 4.31
N LYS A 127 -1.31 0.01 4.89
CA LYS A 127 -2.26 -0.87 5.62
C LYS A 127 -2.96 -1.84 4.69
N GLU A 128 -3.26 -1.39 3.48
CA GLU A 128 -3.97 -2.19 2.50
C GLU A 128 -3.02 -3.04 1.63
N HIS A 129 -1.82 -2.53 1.34
CA HIS A 129 -0.91 -3.12 0.34
C HIS A 129 0.52 -3.35 0.85
N GLY A 130 0.83 -2.98 2.09
CA GLY A 130 2.15 -3.23 2.64
C GLY A 130 2.20 -4.55 3.40
N SER A 131 3.37 -5.17 3.49
CA SER A 131 3.57 -6.18 4.54
C SER A 131 3.45 -5.55 5.93
N ASN A 132 3.07 -6.36 6.90
CA ASN A 132 3.09 -5.97 8.32
C ASN A 132 4.44 -5.36 8.74
N ASN A 133 5.56 -5.85 8.17
CA ASN A 133 6.88 -5.32 8.45
C ASN A 133 7.10 -3.93 7.83
N GLN A 134 6.71 -3.71 6.57
CA GLN A 134 6.75 -2.38 5.95
C GLN A 134 5.90 -1.39 6.75
N LEU A 135 4.65 -1.73 7.07
CA LEU A 135 3.78 -0.88 7.87
C LEU A 135 4.42 -0.55 9.22
N TYR A 136 5.05 -1.54 9.87
CA TYR A 136 5.76 -1.34 11.13
C TYR A 136 6.98 -0.42 11.01
N LEU A 137 7.82 -0.60 9.98
CA LEU A 137 9.01 0.22 9.75
C LEU A 137 8.62 1.67 9.42
N THR A 138 7.64 1.87 8.54
CA THR A 138 7.13 3.21 8.20
C THR A 138 6.49 3.88 9.41
N LEU A 139 5.68 3.17 10.21
CA LEU A 139 5.13 3.71 11.46
C LEU A 139 6.24 4.15 12.43
N ARG A 140 7.35 3.40 12.50
CA ARG A 140 8.49 3.74 13.37
C ARG A 140 9.26 4.96 12.88
N GLU A 141 9.47 5.10 11.57
CA GLU A 141 10.14 6.25 10.97
C GLU A 141 9.27 7.50 11.06
N GLN A 142 8.02 7.41 10.61
CA GLN A 142 7.08 8.52 10.66
C GLN A 142 6.77 8.93 12.11
N GLY A 143 6.73 7.99 13.06
CA GLY A 143 6.56 8.28 14.48
C GLY A 143 7.65 9.22 15.05
N LYS A 144 8.90 9.12 14.57
CA LYS A 144 9.96 10.08 14.93
C LYS A 144 9.76 11.44 14.25
N GLY A 145 9.33 11.43 12.99
CA GLY A 145 9.06 12.64 12.22
C GLY A 145 7.89 13.45 12.78
N VAL A 146 6.78 12.81 13.13
CA VAL A 146 5.60 13.44 13.74
C VAL A 146 5.92 14.04 15.11
N GLN A 147 6.79 13.40 15.91
CA GLN A 147 7.29 13.98 17.16
C GLN A 147 8.04 15.31 16.93
N GLY A 148 8.84 15.39 15.85
CA GLY A 148 9.52 16.62 15.45
C GLY A 148 8.54 17.73 15.06
N VAL A 149 7.52 17.39 14.26
CA VAL A 149 6.46 18.32 13.85
C VAL A 149 5.69 18.84 15.07
N VAL A 150 5.25 17.96 15.96
CA VAL A 150 4.51 18.33 17.18
C VAL A 150 5.36 19.26 18.07
N LYS A 151 6.63 18.92 18.28
CA LYS A 151 7.55 19.78 19.04
C LYS A 151 7.71 21.15 18.39
N ARG A 152 7.84 21.20 17.06
CA ARG A 152 8.00 22.46 16.32
C ARG A 152 6.75 23.34 16.39
N VAL A 153 5.57 22.74 16.25
CA VAL A 153 4.28 23.43 16.43
C VAL A 153 4.13 23.93 17.87
N GLN A 154 4.56 23.14 18.87
CA GLN A 154 4.59 23.58 20.28
C GLN A 154 5.54 24.76 20.50
N GLU A 155 6.75 24.75 19.92
CA GLU A 155 7.71 25.87 19.97
C GLU A 155 7.14 27.14 19.34
N MET A 156 6.48 27.03 18.17
CA MET A 156 5.81 28.16 17.52
C MET A 156 4.65 28.68 18.37
N THR A 157 3.83 27.78 18.94
CA THR A 157 2.74 28.11 19.86
C THR A 157 3.24 28.84 21.12
N MET A 158 4.40 28.44 21.65
CA MET A 158 5.06 29.10 22.76
C MET A 158 5.65 30.47 22.37
N SER A 159 6.14 30.63 21.13
CA SER A 159 6.58 31.92 20.59
C SER A 159 5.41 32.90 20.45
N TYR A 160 4.22 32.43 20.08
CA TYR A 160 3.00 33.25 20.02
C TYR A 160 2.58 33.81 21.40
N LYS A 161 2.88 33.13 22.51
CA LYS A 161 2.65 33.64 23.88
C LYS A 161 3.50 34.88 24.25
N LYS A 162 4.50 35.25 23.44
CA LYS A 162 5.43 36.38 23.71
C LYS A 162 5.33 37.55 22.72
N ALA A 163 4.29 37.63 21.89
CA ALA A 163 4.14 38.75 20.96
C ALA A 163 3.74 40.05 21.69
N HIS A 164 4.66 41.01 21.77
CA HIS A 164 4.38 42.36 22.29
C HIS A 164 3.69 43.21 21.22
N LEU A 165 2.44 43.63 21.47
CA LEU A 165 1.79 44.69 20.69
C LEU A 165 2.37 46.05 21.13
N LYS A 166 3.12 46.70 20.24
CA LYS A 166 3.64 48.06 20.45
C LYS A 166 2.70 49.03 19.75
N PHE A 167 1.98 49.84 20.53
CA PHE A 167 1.10 50.88 19.99
C PHE A 167 1.91 52.13 19.63
N GLU A 168 1.81 52.61 18.39
CA GLU A 168 2.33 53.91 17.99
C GLU A 168 1.23 54.98 18.04
N LYS A 169 1.38 55.86 19.04
CA LYS A 169 0.77 57.19 19.27
C LYS A 169 -0.51 57.33 20.11
N ARG A 170 -0.44 58.43 20.89
CA ARG A 170 -1.26 58.91 22.01
C ARG A 170 -2.73 59.12 21.66
N ALA A 171 -3.60 58.53 22.46
CA ALA A 171 -4.94 59.06 22.73
C ALA A 171 -5.08 59.18 24.25
N ASP A 172 -5.69 60.28 24.70
CA ASP A 172 -5.82 60.68 26.11
C ASP A 172 -6.72 59.73 26.91
N ILE A 173 -6.15 58.58 27.29
CA ILE A 173 -6.72 57.69 28.30
C ILE A 173 -5.60 57.44 29.30
N ASP A 174 -5.86 57.69 30.58
CA ASP A 174 -4.90 57.47 31.67
C ASP A 174 -4.68 55.96 31.90
N ILE A 175 -3.83 55.37 31.05
CA ILE A 175 -3.46 53.95 31.04
C ILE A 175 -2.56 53.60 32.25
N LYS A 176 -2.18 54.54 33.12
CA LYS A 176 -1.40 54.20 34.35
C LYS A 176 -2.18 53.32 35.33
N SER A 177 -3.51 53.21 35.19
CA SER A 177 -4.37 52.39 36.05
C SER A 177 -4.65 50.98 35.51
N ILE A 178 -4.30 50.70 34.25
CA ILE A 178 -4.52 49.39 33.65
C ILE A 178 -3.14 48.77 33.50
N GLY A 179 -2.76 47.90 34.43
CA GLY A 179 -1.56 47.08 34.28
C GLY A 179 -1.55 46.32 32.95
N SER A 180 -0.42 45.69 32.62
CA SER A 180 -0.24 44.92 31.38
C SER A 180 -1.46 44.03 31.06
N ILE A 181 -2.09 44.24 29.91
CA ILE A 181 -3.14 43.34 29.41
C ILE A 181 -2.45 42.17 28.71
N PHE A 182 -2.64 40.97 29.25
CA PHE A 182 -2.18 39.72 28.67
C PHE A 182 -3.33 39.08 27.90
N GLU A 183 -3.14 38.72 26.64
CA GLU A 183 -3.98 37.69 26.03
C GLU A 183 -3.46 36.33 26.50
N VAL A 184 -4.08 35.76 27.53
CA VAL A 184 -3.80 34.38 27.94
C VAL A 184 -4.63 33.46 27.04
N LYS A 185 -4.05 33.05 25.91
CA LYS A 185 -4.52 31.86 25.20
C LYS A 185 -3.90 30.64 25.86
N GLU A 186 -4.71 29.92 26.63
CA GLU A 186 -4.36 28.58 27.08
C GLU A 186 -4.27 27.68 25.85
N ALA A 187 -3.05 27.24 25.52
CA ALA A 187 -2.87 26.15 24.58
C ALA A 187 -3.50 24.91 25.20
N CYS A 188 -4.46 24.30 24.51
CA CYS A 188 -4.96 22.97 24.86
C CYS A 188 -3.75 22.03 24.91
N GLY A 189 -3.29 21.74 26.13
CA GLY A 189 -2.22 20.80 26.36
C GLY A 189 -2.75 19.41 26.08
N VAL A 190 -2.68 18.96 24.83
CA VAL A 190 -2.91 17.55 24.50
C VAL A 190 -1.65 16.80 24.94
N PRO A 191 -1.71 15.98 26.00
CA PRO A 191 -0.55 15.18 26.38
C PRO A 191 -0.30 14.12 25.30
N TYR A 192 0.87 14.20 24.64
CA TYR A 192 1.34 13.16 23.75
C TYR A 192 1.97 12.03 24.59
N SER A 193 1.39 10.83 24.50
CA SER A 193 1.97 9.60 25.03
C SER A 193 2.69 8.87 23.89
N PRO A 194 4.01 8.65 23.96
CA PRO A 194 4.71 7.87 22.94
C PRO A 194 4.21 6.42 22.97
N ALA A 195 3.68 5.95 21.85
CA ALA A 195 3.30 4.55 21.71
C ALA A 195 4.54 3.65 21.93
N LYS A 196 4.47 2.75 22.93
CA LYS A 196 5.44 1.66 23.05
C LYS A 196 5.19 0.66 21.93
N LEU A 197 6.07 0.62 20.94
CA LEU A 197 6.05 -0.40 19.89
C LEU A 197 6.32 -1.77 20.51
N GLN A 198 5.31 -2.62 20.55
CA GLN A 198 5.48 -4.04 20.89
C GLN A 198 6.10 -4.77 19.70
N GLN A 199 7.03 -5.68 19.97
CA GLN A 199 7.65 -6.53 18.97
C GLN A 199 6.61 -7.49 18.37
N ALA A 200 6.46 -7.48 17.06
CA ALA A 200 5.67 -8.49 16.36
C ALA A 200 6.36 -9.86 16.50
N GLN A 201 5.63 -10.86 17.00
CA GLN A 201 6.09 -12.24 16.98
C GLN A 201 5.98 -12.77 15.55
N VAL A 202 7.10 -13.25 15.01
CA VAL A 202 7.16 -13.95 13.73
C VAL A 202 6.36 -15.25 13.87
N GLN A 203 5.31 -15.42 13.08
CA GLN A 203 4.56 -16.68 13.07
C GLN A 203 5.46 -17.81 12.56
N PRO A 204 5.35 -19.03 13.11
CA PRO A 204 6.15 -20.15 12.67
C PRO A 204 5.89 -20.46 11.19
N GLU A 205 6.95 -20.89 10.51
CA GLU A 205 6.98 -21.28 9.10
C GLU A 205 5.86 -22.29 8.80
N ARG A 206 4.88 -21.85 8.01
CA ARG A 206 3.84 -22.73 7.49
C ARG A 206 4.46 -23.57 6.38
N VAL A 207 4.23 -24.88 6.38
CA VAL A 207 4.57 -25.74 5.24
C VAL A 207 3.58 -25.41 4.12
N GLU A 208 4.00 -24.56 3.20
CA GLU A 208 3.16 -24.03 2.13
C GLU A 208 3.16 -24.95 0.90
N PRO A 209 2.01 -25.19 0.24
CA PRO A 209 1.93 -26.01 -0.96
C PRO A 209 2.72 -25.39 -2.12
N ILE A 210 3.44 -26.25 -2.85
CA ILE A 210 4.21 -25.92 -4.04
C ILE A 210 3.36 -26.25 -5.28
N LEU A 211 3.27 -25.30 -6.22
CA LEU A 211 2.66 -25.57 -7.52
C LEU A 211 3.57 -26.50 -8.34
N THR A 212 3.02 -27.63 -8.78
CA THR A 212 3.64 -28.55 -9.73
C THR A 212 2.86 -28.54 -11.04
N PHE A 213 3.52 -28.94 -12.12
CA PHE A 213 2.94 -28.89 -13.46
C PHE A 213 2.73 -30.30 -13.97
N LYS A 214 1.53 -30.55 -14.49
CA LYS A 214 1.30 -31.67 -15.39
C LYS A 214 2.08 -31.39 -16.68
N LYS A 215 3.11 -32.18 -16.93
CA LYS A 215 4.08 -31.97 -18.03
C LYS A 215 3.51 -32.23 -19.42
N GLU A 216 2.27 -32.71 -19.49
CA GLU A 216 1.52 -32.84 -20.72
C GLU A 216 0.81 -31.53 -21.04
N ILE A 217 0.99 -31.06 -22.28
CA ILE A 217 0.25 -29.92 -22.80
C ILE A 217 -1.23 -30.31 -22.82
N THR A 218 -2.03 -29.62 -22.00
CA THR A 218 -3.46 -29.92 -21.87
C THR A 218 -4.23 -29.34 -23.05
N ASN A 219 -3.80 -28.19 -23.56
CA ASN A 219 -4.37 -27.57 -24.75
C ASN A 219 -3.38 -26.60 -25.41
N GLN A 220 -3.63 -26.23 -26.66
CA GLN A 220 -2.83 -25.26 -27.40
C GLN A 220 -3.69 -24.40 -28.33
N LEU A 221 -3.26 -23.16 -28.54
CA LEU A 221 -3.84 -22.23 -29.48
C LEU A 221 -2.78 -21.80 -30.49
N ASN A 222 -3.11 -21.89 -31.78
CA ASN A 222 -2.26 -21.42 -32.87
C ASN A 222 -2.78 -20.09 -33.40
N LEU A 223 -2.06 -19.03 -33.07
CA LEU A 223 -2.25 -17.70 -33.64
C LEU A 223 -1.51 -17.64 -34.99
N SER A 224 -2.15 -17.13 -36.03
CA SER A 224 -1.53 -17.03 -37.35
C SER A 224 -0.44 -15.96 -37.40
N GLY A 225 0.76 -16.35 -37.83
CA GLY A 225 1.87 -15.42 -38.10
C GLY A 225 2.87 -15.28 -36.95
N LYS A 226 3.95 -14.54 -37.21
CA LYS A 226 4.92 -14.19 -36.16
C LYS A 226 4.29 -13.13 -35.27
N LEU A 227 4.33 -13.30 -33.95
CA LEU A 227 3.72 -12.37 -32.98
C LEU A 227 4.74 -11.98 -31.90
N ASP A 228 4.63 -10.75 -31.40
CA ASP A 228 5.43 -10.28 -30.25
C ASP A 228 4.49 -10.08 -29.06
N ILE A 229 4.06 -11.20 -28.48
CA ILE A 229 3.11 -11.20 -27.36
C ILE A 229 3.81 -10.74 -26.09
N THR A 230 3.77 -9.45 -25.79
CA THR A 230 4.46 -8.85 -24.64
C THR A 230 3.64 -8.89 -23.36
N GLY A 231 2.31 -8.92 -23.48
CA GLY A 231 1.38 -8.92 -22.37
C GLY A 231 0.38 -10.06 -22.48
N ILE A 232 0.09 -10.69 -21.36
CA ILE A 232 -0.88 -11.78 -21.23
C ILE A 232 -1.61 -11.59 -19.90
N ALA A 233 -2.94 -11.72 -19.92
CA ALA A 233 -3.75 -11.73 -18.71
C ALA A 233 -4.94 -12.67 -18.89
N VAL A 234 -5.38 -13.27 -17.78
CA VAL A 234 -6.47 -14.23 -17.73
C VAL A 234 -7.42 -13.80 -16.63
N THR A 235 -8.70 -13.78 -16.94
CA THR A 235 -9.80 -13.45 -16.01
C THR A 235 -10.31 -14.71 -15.31
N THR A 236 -11.12 -14.55 -14.25
CA THR A 236 -11.80 -15.65 -13.53
C THR A 236 -12.65 -16.55 -14.44
N ASP A 237 -13.32 -15.97 -15.44
CA ASP A 237 -14.14 -16.72 -16.41
C ASP A 237 -13.29 -17.44 -17.48
N ASN A 238 -11.97 -17.35 -17.35
CA ASN A 238 -10.95 -17.87 -18.25
C ASN A 238 -10.89 -17.18 -19.62
N THR A 239 -11.35 -15.94 -19.73
CA THR A 239 -11.05 -15.12 -20.91
C THR A 239 -9.58 -14.75 -20.92
N LEU A 240 -8.89 -15.12 -22.01
CA LEU A 240 -7.48 -14.86 -22.25
C LEU A 240 -7.31 -13.61 -23.12
N PHE A 241 -6.52 -12.65 -22.64
CA PHE A 241 -6.14 -11.43 -23.33
C PHE A 241 -4.67 -11.46 -23.71
N LEU A 242 -4.34 -11.11 -24.95
CA LEU A 242 -2.97 -11.08 -25.46
C LEU A 242 -2.66 -9.74 -26.13
N CYS A 243 -1.66 -9.02 -25.62
CA CYS A 243 -1.14 -7.80 -26.23
C CYS A 243 -0.06 -8.15 -27.25
N ASN A 244 -0.22 -7.73 -28.50
CA ASN A 244 0.78 -7.91 -29.55
C ASN A 244 1.49 -6.59 -29.86
N TYR A 245 2.75 -6.47 -29.45
CA TYR A 245 3.55 -5.27 -29.64
C TYR A 245 4.27 -5.25 -31.00
N GLN A 246 3.54 -5.53 -32.07
CA GLN A 246 4.06 -5.44 -33.44
C GLN A 246 3.65 -4.11 -34.08
N PRO A 247 4.58 -3.33 -34.66
CA PRO A 247 4.25 -2.05 -35.28
C PRO A 247 3.03 -2.12 -36.21
N GLY A 248 2.05 -1.24 -35.99
CA GLY A 248 0.80 -1.20 -36.76
C GLY A 248 -0.28 -2.19 -36.32
N VAL A 249 0.02 -3.10 -35.38
CA VAL A 249 -0.97 -4.01 -34.76
C VAL A 249 -1.50 -3.36 -33.47
N HIS A 250 -2.50 -2.51 -33.61
CA HIS A 250 -3.10 -1.79 -32.48
C HIS A 250 -4.25 -2.60 -31.88
N LYS A 251 -3.99 -3.87 -31.53
CA LYS A 251 -5.02 -4.82 -31.12
C LYS A 251 -4.61 -5.67 -29.92
N VAL A 252 -5.58 -5.90 -29.04
CA VAL A 252 -5.54 -6.99 -28.04
C VAL A 252 -6.38 -8.14 -28.56
N TYR A 253 -5.80 -9.33 -28.61
CA TYR A 253 -6.53 -10.53 -29.00
C TYR A 253 -7.26 -11.10 -27.77
N VAL A 254 -8.52 -11.49 -27.96
CA VAL A 254 -9.39 -11.95 -26.87
C VAL A 254 -9.94 -13.33 -27.22
N TYR A 255 -9.67 -14.29 -26.34
CA TYR A 255 -10.14 -15.67 -26.46
C TYR A 255 -11.08 -15.98 -25.31
N ARG A 256 -12.34 -16.26 -25.63
CA ARG A 256 -13.38 -16.65 -24.67
C ARG A 256 -13.73 -18.11 -24.88
N GLY A 257 -14.09 -18.79 -23.80
CA GLY A 257 -14.61 -20.15 -23.84
C GLY A 257 -13.93 -21.06 -22.84
N ASN A 258 -14.44 -22.29 -22.74
CA ASN A 258 -13.86 -23.29 -21.86
C ASN A 258 -12.43 -23.58 -22.34
N LEU A 259 -11.43 -23.38 -21.47
CA LEU A 259 -9.99 -23.46 -21.79
C LEU A 259 -9.52 -24.79 -22.40
N ASN A 260 -10.39 -25.80 -22.45
CA ASN A 260 -10.17 -27.08 -23.14
C ASN A 260 -10.52 -27.00 -24.65
N GLY A 261 -11.03 -25.87 -25.14
CA GLY A 261 -11.44 -25.65 -26.53
C GLY A 261 -11.62 -24.17 -26.87
N LEU A 262 -10.60 -23.33 -26.61
CA LEU A 262 -10.60 -21.92 -26.97
C LEU A 262 -10.72 -21.75 -28.49
N THR A 263 -11.92 -21.45 -28.98
CA THR A 263 -12.12 -20.96 -30.34
C THR A 263 -11.90 -19.44 -30.36
N TYR A 264 -11.07 -18.95 -31.29
CA TYR A 264 -10.86 -17.53 -31.55
C TYR A 264 -12.20 -16.78 -31.56
N ASN A 265 -12.32 -15.72 -30.76
CA ASN A 265 -13.61 -15.04 -30.61
C ASN A 265 -13.59 -13.58 -31.10
N THR A 266 -12.59 -12.76 -30.74
CA THR A 266 -12.59 -11.34 -31.17
C THR A 266 -11.25 -10.60 -30.94
N THR A 267 -11.17 -9.34 -31.38
CA THR A 267 -10.07 -8.40 -31.09
C THR A 267 -10.61 -7.08 -30.58
N LEU A 268 -9.93 -6.49 -29.60
CA LEU A 268 -10.14 -5.13 -29.16
C LEU A 268 -9.15 -4.20 -29.86
N SER A 269 -9.64 -3.21 -30.59
CA SER A 269 -8.81 -2.18 -31.22
C SER A 269 -8.48 -1.06 -30.24
N LEU A 270 -7.22 -0.64 -30.22
CA LEU A 270 -6.69 0.43 -29.37
C LEU A 270 -6.08 1.53 -30.27
N PRO A 271 -5.82 2.75 -29.76
CA PRO A 271 -5.30 3.84 -30.58
C PRO A 271 -3.84 3.60 -31.00
N SER A 272 -3.06 2.85 -30.21
CA SER A 272 -1.67 2.50 -30.53
C SER A 272 -1.32 1.08 -30.05
N ASN A 273 -0.06 0.70 -30.22
CA ASN A 273 0.44 -0.63 -29.90
C ASN A 273 0.35 -0.97 -28.40
N PRO A 274 -0.43 -1.99 -28.02
CA PRO A 274 -0.49 -2.44 -26.63
C PRO A 274 0.75 -3.23 -26.23
N TYR A 275 1.20 -3.02 -24.99
CA TYR A 275 2.40 -3.66 -24.48
C TYR A 275 2.09 -4.64 -23.33
N GLY A 276 1.69 -4.12 -22.17
CA GLY A 276 1.30 -4.89 -21.00
C GLY A 276 -0.21 -4.87 -20.81
N ILE A 277 -0.73 -5.88 -20.12
CA ILE A 277 -2.11 -5.96 -19.68
C ILE A 277 -2.15 -6.59 -18.30
N SER A 278 -3.03 -6.09 -17.44
CA SER A 278 -3.34 -6.69 -16.15
C SER A 278 -4.84 -6.66 -15.92
N VAL A 279 -5.39 -7.74 -15.39
CA VAL A 279 -6.80 -7.84 -15.03
C VAL A 279 -6.91 -7.59 -13.54
N LEU A 280 -7.85 -6.76 -13.15
CA LEU A 280 -8.15 -6.54 -11.75
C LEU A 280 -9.02 -7.69 -11.23
N SER A 281 -8.44 -8.52 -10.36
CA SER A 281 -9.08 -9.70 -9.76
C SER A 281 -10.45 -9.39 -9.18
N GLY A 282 -11.41 -10.27 -9.46
CA GLY A 282 -12.80 -10.12 -8.99
C GLY A 282 -13.62 -9.01 -9.66
N THR A 283 -13.11 -8.34 -10.69
CA THR A 283 -13.82 -7.28 -11.42
C THR A 283 -13.88 -7.55 -12.93
N ASP A 284 -14.66 -6.75 -13.64
CA ASP A 284 -14.71 -6.71 -15.10
C ASP A 284 -13.72 -5.70 -15.71
N ILE A 285 -12.67 -5.30 -14.97
CA ILE A 285 -11.72 -4.27 -15.40
C ILE A 285 -10.38 -4.92 -15.79
N ALA A 286 -9.89 -4.59 -16.98
CA ALA A 286 -8.50 -4.79 -17.38
C ALA A 286 -7.84 -3.46 -17.71
N VAL A 287 -6.54 -3.33 -17.45
CA VAL A 287 -5.77 -2.15 -17.78
C VAL A 287 -4.65 -2.51 -18.74
N VAL A 288 -4.58 -1.79 -19.86
CA VAL A 288 -3.58 -2.00 -20.92
C VAL A 288 -2.65 -0.80 -21.01
N THR A 289 -1.34 -1.04 -21.13
CA THR A 289 -0.34 0.01 -21.37
C THR A 289 -0.14 0.26 -22.86
N LEU A 290 -0.07 1.55 -23.21
CA LEU A 290 0.22 2.07 -24.56
C LEU A 290 1.50 2.92 -24.49
N PRO A 291 2.70 2.33 -24.69
CA PRO A 291 3.96 3.01 -24.43
C PRO A 291 4.20 4.27 -25.26
N HIS A 292 3.77 4.27 -26.53
CA HIS A 292 4.01 5.37 -27.47
C HIS A 292 3.23 6.62 -27.09
N GLU A 293 1.96 6.46 -26.74
CA GLU A 293 1.10 7.57 -26.30
C GLU A 293 1.29 7.90 -24.82
N SER A 294 1.99 7.02 -24.09
CA SER A 294 2.08 7.07 -22.64
C SER A 294 0.69 7.10 -21.99
N PHE A 295 -0.15 6.13 -22.35
CA PHE A 295 -1.50 5.98 -21.78
C PHE A 295 -1.71 4.62 -21.14
N LEU A 296 -2.61 4.60 -20.15
CA LEU A 296 -3.26 3.39 -19.67
C LEU A 296 -4.71 3.40 -20.17
N GLN A 297 -5.17 2.30 -20.76
CA GLN A 297 -6.57 2.13 -21.13
C GLN A 297 -7.24 1.13 -20.21
N CYS A 298 -8.19 1.60 -19.40
CA CYS A 298 -9.08 0.76 -18.62
C CYS A 298 -10.20 0.27 -19.54
N ILE A 299 -10.34 -1.04 -19.61
CA ILE A 299 -11.21 -1.75 -20.54
C ILE A 299 -12.15 -2.62 -19.73
N ASN A 300 -13.43 -2.57 -20.07
CA ASN A 300 -14.42 -3.51 -19.59
C ASN A 300 -14.21 -4.88 -20.29
N THR A 301 -13.92 -5.93 -19.52
CA THR A 301 -13.57 -7.26 -20.05
C THR A 301 -14.76 -7.99 -20.68
N GLU A 302 -15.99 -7.65 -20.27
CA GLU A 302 -17.23 -8.22 -20.80
C GLU A 302 -17.68 -7.56 -22.10
N SER A 303 -17.75 -6.23 -22.12
CA SER A 303 -18.21 -5.47 -23.30
C SER A 303 -17.10 -5.16 -24.30
N LEU A 304 -15.83 -5.32 -23.90
CA LEU A 304 -14.64 -4.99 -24.70
C LEU A 304 -14.67 -3.55 -25.19
N LYS A 305 -14.99 -2.63 -24.29
CA LYS A 305 -14.98 -1.18 -24.52
C LYS A 305 -13.95 -0.53 -23.61
N VAL A 306 -13.34 0.53 -24.11
CA VAL A 306 -12.49 1.40 -23.29
C VAL A 306 -13.40 2.30 -22.48
N ASP A 307 -13.38 2.12 -21.16
CA ASP A 307 -14.18 2.94 -20.24
C ASP A 307 -13.45 4.23 -19.87
N LYS A 308 -12.12 4.15 -19.78
CA LYS A 308 -11.29 5.25 -19.32
C LYS A 308 -9.88 5.19 -19.88
N THR A 309 -9.32 6.37 -20.13
CA THR A 309 -7.91 6.57 -20.42
C THR A 309 -7.28 7.34 -19.27
N ILE A 310 -6.13 6.87 -18.78
CA ILE A 310 -5.30 7.55 -17.79
C ILE A 310 -4.01 7.98 -18.48
N GLU A 311 -3.70 9.26 -18.45
CA GLU A 311 -2.45 9.78 -18.98
C GLU A 311 -1.31 9.48 -18.03
N VAL A 312 -0.20 8.99 -18.58
CA VAL A 312 1.06 8.85 -17.88
C VAL A 312 2.13 9.62 -18.64
N ASP A 313 3.04 10.28 -17.95
CA ASP A 313 4.17 10.96 -18.59
C ASP A 313 5.29 9.96 -18.90
N ASN A 314 6.12 10.22 -19.91
CA ASN A 314 7.41 9.54 -20.09
C ASN A 314 7.35 7.99 -20.22
N GLY A 315 6.38 7.48 -20.98
CA GLY A 315 6.26 6.06 -21.33
C GLY A 315 5.73 5.16 -20.22
N CYS A 316 5.14 4.03 -20.62
CA CYS A 316 4.65 2.97 -19.74
C CYS A 316 4.85 1.61 -20.40
N TYR A 317 5.21 0.59 -19.64
CA TYR A 317 5.53 -0.74 -20.18
C TYR A 317 4.87 -1.84 -19.35
N GLY A 318 5.61 -2.46 -18.43
CA GLY A 318 5.05 -3.46 -17.53
C GLY A 318 3.93 -2.87 -16.68
N ILE A 319 2.94 -3.69 -16.35
CA ILE A 319 1.78 -3.29 -15.54
C ILE A 319 1.32 -4.45 -14.68
N THR A 320 0.84 -4.13 -13.49
CA THR A 320 0.10 -5.05 -12.61
C THR A 320 -0.97 -4.26 -11.85
N THR A 321 -2.03 -4.93 -11.46
CA THR A 321 -3.12 -4.36 -10.65
C THR A 321 -3.30 -5.13 -9.35
N SER A 322 -3.64 -4.42 -8.29
CA SER A 322 -3.96 -4.98 -6.97
C SER A 322 -4.95 -4.06 -6.28
N GLY A 323 -6.14 -4.56 -5.95
CA GLY A 323 -7.24 -3.71 -5.47
C GLY A 323 -7.52 -2.54 -6.43
N ASP A 324 -7.75 -1.35 -5.90
CA ASP A 324 -8.00 -0.16 -6.73
C ASP A 324 -6.73 0.48 -7.32
N TYR A 325 -5.59 -0.23 -7.27
CA TYR A 325 -4.29 0.30 -7.64
C TYR A 325 -3.71 -0.34 -8.89
N ILE A 326 -3.01 0.48 -9.66
CA ILE A 326 -2.29 0.14 -10.87
C ILE A 326 -0.83 0.50 -10.66
N ALA A 327 0.06 -0.49 -10.63
CA ALA A 327 1.49 -0.25 -10.67
C ALA A 327 2.02 -0.37 -12.11
N VAL A 328 2.71 0.67 -12.56
CA VAL A 328 3.19 0.81 -13.95
C VAL A 328 4.69 1.01 -13.96
N GLY A 329 5.36 0.18 -14.75
CA GLY A 329 6.79 0.20 -14.96
C GLY A 329 7.19 1.24 -16.00
N LYS A 330 8.16 2.08 -15.64
CA LYS A 330 8.74 3.12 -16.52
C LYS A 330 10.25 2.92 -16.64
N LYS A 331 10.95 3.86 -17.28
CA LYS A 331 12.41 3.77 -17.48
C LYS A 331 13.22 3.98 -16.20
N PHE A 332 12.78 4.86 -15.31
CA PHE A 332 13.54 5.28 -14.13
C PHE A 332 12.80 5.07 -12.82
N GLU A 333 11.55 4.63 -12.89
CA GLU A 333 10.65 4.59 -11.76
C GLU A 333 9.57 3.53 -11.99
N ILE A 334 8.93 3.12 -10.90
CA ILE A 334 7.63 2.47 -10.93
C ILE A 334 6.65 3.46 -10.32
N ARG A 335 5.54 3.73 -11.01
CA ARG A 335 4.48 4.61 -10.52
C ARG A 335 3.25 3.81 -10.16
N ILE A 336 2.63 4.17 -9.05
CA ILE A 336 1.39 3.57 -8.58
C ILE A 336 0.29 4.62 -8.70
N PHE A 337 -0.78 4.24 -9.37
CA PHE A 337 -1.97 5.06 -9.57
C PHE A 337 -3.16 4.36 -8.94
N LYS A 338 -4.17 5.11 -8.49
CA LYS A 338 -5.52 4.58 -8.30
C LYS A 338 -6.21 4.43 -9.66
N LEU A 339 -7.25 3.60 -9.77
CA LEU A 339 -8.10 3.51 -10.97
C LEU A 339 -8.72 4.86 -11.37
N ASN A 340 -8.88 5.79 -10.41
CA ASN A 340 -9.32 7.15 -10.69
C ASN A 340 -8.27 7.99 -11.47
N GLY A 341 -7.03 7.50 -11.65
CA GLY A 341 -5.93 8.17 -12.34
C GLY A 341 -5.02 8.99 -11.42
N GLU A 342 -5.35 9.10 -10.14
CA GLU A 342 -4.54 9.77 -9.13
C GLU A 342 -3.23 9.00 -8.91
N ASN A 343 -2.10 9.68 -9.09
CA ASN A 343 -0.80 9.11 -8.74
C ASN A 343 -0.63 9.14 -7.21
N VAL A 344 -0.41 7.97 -6.62
CA VAL A 344 -0.27 7.83 -5.15
C VAL A 344 1.16 7.59 -4.70
N ARG A 345 2.01 7.03 -5.55
CA ARG A 345 3.40 6.73 -5.20
C ARG A 345 4.30 6.65 -6.42
N ASN A 346 5.52 7.15 -6.25
CA ASN A 346 6.60 7.03 -7.22
C ASN A 346 7.82 6.36 -6.56
N ILE A 347 8.24 5.22 -7.09
CA ILE A 347 9.37 4.45 -6.59
C ILE A 347 10.53 4.64 -7.57
N ALA A 348 11.50 5.46 -7.19
CA ALA A 348 12.68 5.71 -8.02
C ALA A 348 13.59 4.48 -8.09
N LEU A 349 14.04 4.12 -9.29
CA LEU A 349 14.94 2.99 -9.51
C LEU A 349 16.39 3.47 -9.53
N THR A 350 17.21 2.93 -8.63
CA THR A 350 18.57 3.45 -8.38
C THR A 350 19.69 2.78 -9.18
N ASP A 351 19.43 1.64 -9.85
CA ASP A 351 20.49 0.78 -10.40
C ASP A 351 20.51 0.67 -11.94
N ILE A 352 21.04 -0.45 -12.46
CA ILE A 352 21.16 -0.87 -13.87
C ILE A 352 19.82 -0.75 -14.62
N SER A 353 18.70 -0.78 -13.90
CA SER A 353 17.36 -0.47 -14.38
C SER A 353 17.22 0.95 -14.95
N ARG A 354 18.02 1.95 -14.56
CA ARG A 354 17.96 3.31 -15.13
C ARG A 354 18.13 3.34 -16.65
N PHE A 355 18.86 2.38 -17.20
CA PHE A 355 19.11 2.35 -18.64
C PHE A 355 18.04 1.57 -19.42
N ASN A 356 17.18 0.81 -18.72
CA ASN A 356 16.25 -0.13 -19.35
C ASN A 356 14.83 -0.03 -18.75
N PRO A 357 13.79 0.10 -19.58
CA PRO A 357 12.43 0.15 -19.08
C PRO A 357 12.06 -1.12 -18.31
N VAL A 358 11.23 -0.94 -17.27
CA VAL A 358 10.57 -2.05 -16.59
C VAL A 358 9.57 -2.70 -17.55
N ARG A 359 9.94 -3.84 -18.13
CA ARG A 359 9.17 -4.52 -19.19
C ARG A 359 8.04 -5.39 -18.65
N SER A 360 8.15 -5.86 -17.42
CA SER A 360 7.06 -6.55 -16.74
C SER A 360 7.24 -6.34 -15.24
N LEU A 361 6.13 -6.30 -14.51
CA LEU A 361 6.15 -6.29 -13.06
C LEU A 361 4.91 -7.00 -12.51
N TYR A 362 5.03 -7.46 -11.28
CA TYR A 362 3.98 -8.11 -10.51
C TYR A 362 4.04 -7.58 -9.09
N TYR A 363 2.86 -7.47 -8.50
CA TYR A 363 2.70 -7.17 -7.09
C TYR A 363 2.57 -8.49 -6.33
N ASP A 364 3.43 -8.71 -5.35
CA ASP A 364 3.36 -9.88 -4.48
C ASP A 364 2.38 -9.58 -3.34
N HIS A 365 1.23 -10.26 -3.36
CA HIS A 365 0.20 -10.10 -2.35
C HIS A 365 0.58 -10.69 -0.98
N ASN A 366 1.65 -11.49 -0.90
CA ASN A 366 2.08 -12.11 0.35
C ASN A 366 2.85 -11.11 1.24
N ASP A 367 3.79 -10.36 0.66
CA ASP A 367 4.67 -9.46 1.39
C ASP A 367 4.60 -7.99 0.94
N GLY A 368 3.73 -7.68 -0.03
CA GLY A 368 3.55 -6.33 -0.57
C GLY A 368 4.74 -5.84 -1.40
N SER A 369 5.64 -6.74 -1.82
CA SER A 369 6.78 -6.40 -2.66
C SER A 369 6.36 -6.25 -4.13
N ILE A 370 7.18 -5.56 -4.91
CA ILE A 370 7.05 -5.47 -6.37
C ILE A 370 8.21 -6.23 -6.99
N ILE A 371 7.88 -7.25 -7.77
CA ILE A 371 8.84 -8.01 -8.54
C ILE A 371 8.78 -7.51 -9.97
N TYR A 372 9.88 -7.00 -10.49
CA TYR A 372 9.92 -6.42 -11.82
C TYR A 372 11.12 -6.88 -12.63
N ARG A 373 11.00 -6.77 -13.95
CA ARG A 373 12.01 -7.22 -14.90
C ARG A 373 12.47 -6.08 -15.80
N THR A 374 13.79 -5.98 -15.96
CA THR A 374 14.48 -5.13 -16.92
C THR A 374 15.34 -6.00 -17.84
N THR A 375 16.16 -5.39 -18.69
CA THR A 375 17.11 -6.15 -19.53
C THR A 375 18.14 -6.86 -18.64
N GLY A 376 18.10 -8.20 -18.64
CA GLY A 376 19.08 -9.05 -17.96
C GLY A 376 18.87 -9.23 -16.45
N LEU A 377 17.85 -8.61 -15.86
CA LEU A 377 17.62 -8.65 -14.41
C LEU A 377 16.14 -8.79 -14.08
N ILE A 378 15.89 -9.58 -13.04
CA ILE A 378 14.67 -9.56 -12.24
C ILE A 378 15.06 -9.00 -10.87
N THR A 379 14.29 -8.05 -10.37
CA THR A 379 14.53 -7.40 -9.09
C THR A 379 13.23 -7.46 -8.28
N SER A 380 13.34 -7.84 -7.02
CA SER A 380 12.26 -7.65 -6.04
C SER A 380 12.58 -6.44 -5.15
N ILE A 381 11.60 -5.56 -4.96
CA ILE A 381 11.72 -4.36 -4.12
C ILE A 381 10.52 -4.24 -3.18
N GLN A 382 10.74 -3.59 -2.05
CA GLN A 382 9.66 -3.08 -1.22
C GLN A 382 9.09 -1.77 -1.79
N LEU A 383 7.96 -1.32 -1.26
CA LEU A 383 7.26 -0.11 -1.71
C LEU A 383 8.02 1.20 -1.40
N ASP A 384 9.00 1.14 -0.49
CA ASP A 384 9.95 2.23 -0.24
C ASP A 384 11.12 2.24 -1.26
N GLY A 385 11.17 1.27 -2.18
CA GLY A 385 12.23 1.10 -3.17
C GLY A 385 13.44 0.31 -2.69
N SER A 386 13.46 -0.17 -1.43
CA SER A 386 14.53 -1.02 -0.93
C SER A 386 14.54 -2.36 -1.67
N VAL A 387 15.74 -2.78 -2.11
CA VAL A 387 15.91 -4.00 -2.89
C VAL A 387 16.01 -5.21 -1.97
N LEU A 388 15.14 -6.19 -2.20
CA LEU A 388 15.14 -7.47 -1.47
C LEU A 388 16.15 -8.44 -2.08
N TYR A 389 16.03 -8.68 -3.39
CA TYR A 389 16.98 -9.50 -4.12
C TYR A 389 17.03 -9.12 -5.61
N ARG A 390 18.09 -9.60 -6.27
CA ARG A 390 18.25 -9.51 -7.73
C ARG A 390 18.61 -10.87 -8.29
N TYR A 391 18.08 -11.16 -9.47
CA TYR A 391 18.36 -12.39 -10.19
C TYR A 391 18.73 -12.08 -11.65
N THR A 392 19.88 -12.58 -12.08
CA THR A 392 20.37 -12.38 -13.45
C THR A 392 19.70 -13.36 -14.40
N VAL A 393 19.16 -12.82 -15.50
CA VAL A 393 18.59 -13.59 -16.61
C VAL A 393 19.36 -13.33 -17.89
N SER A 394 19.50 -14.35 -18.74
CA SER A 394 20.34 -14.29 -19.94
C SER A 394 19.60 -13.85 -21.21
N GLY A 395 18.27 -13.82 -21.18
CA GLY A 395 17.46 -13.65 -22.38
C GLY A 395 16.37 -12.59 -22.31
N ASN A 396 15.58 -12.55 -23.38
CA ASN A 396 14.29 -11.88 -23.32
C ASN A 396 13.33 -12.77 -22.52
N THR A 397 12.83 -12.26 -21.39
CA THR A 397 12.08 -13.04 -20.44
C THR A 397 10.71 -12.45 -20.16
N GLY A 398 9.73 -13.34 -20.00
CA GLY A 398 8.48 -13.08 -19.31
C GLY A 398 8.60 -13.57 -17.86
N ILE A 399 7.81 -12.98 -16.98
CA ILE A 399 7.71 -13.41 -15.59
C ILE A 399 6.24 -13.62 -15.23
N ALA A 400 5.97 -14.51 -14.28
CA ALA A 400 4.70 -14.66 -13.59
C ALA A 400 4.99 -14.97 -12.11
N VAL A 401 4.13 -14.54 -11.20
CA VAL A 401 4.32 -14.72 -9.76
C VAL A 401 3.11 -15.48 -9.21
N ASP A 402 3.35 -16.44 -8.34
CA ASP A 402 2.26 -17.15 -7.66
C ASP A 402 1.86 -16.51 -6.32
N THR A 403 0.80 -17.04 -5.69
CA THR A 403 0.27 -16.50 -4.42
C THR A 403 1.25 -16.55 -3.24
N GLN A 404 2.42 -17.17 -3.42
CA GLN A 404 3.44 -17.32 -2.39
C GLN A 404 4.70 -16.51 -2.71
N GLY A 405 4.67 -15.66 -3.75
CA GLY A 405 5.83 -14.88 -4.17
C GLY A 405 6.85 -15.66 -4.99
N ARG A 406 6.55 -16.89 -5.42
CA ARG A 406 7.48 -17.65 -6.27
C ARG A 406 7.43 -17.12 -7.69
N VAL A 407 8.60 -16.83 -8.24
CA VAL A 407 8.73 -16.18 -9.56
C VAL A 407 9.03 -17.23 -10.61
N TYR A 408 8.16 -17.31 -11.61
CA TYR A 408 8.32 -18.14 -12.79
C TYR A 408 8.88 -17.28 -13.91
N VAL A 409 9.86 -17.81 -14.64
CA VAL A 409 10.62 -17.08 -15.64
C VAL A 409 10.74 -17.90 -16.91
N SER A 410 10.27 -17.34 -18.02
CA SER A 410 10.58 -17.85 -19.35
C SER A 410 11.92 -17.25 -19.79
N ASP A 411 12.99 -18.05 -19.92
CA ASP A 411 14.22 -17.58 -20.58
C ASP A 411 14.31 -18.15 -21.98
N ARG A 412 14.12 -17.27 -22.97
CA ARG A 412 14.20 -17.60 -24.40
C ARG A 412 15.48 -18.34 -24.79
N SER A 413 16.61 -18.00 -24.16
CA SER A 413 17.91 -18.62 -24.45
C SER A 413 18.04 -20.03 -23.86
N LYS A 414 17.26 -20.36 -22.82
CA LYS A 414 17.34 -21.63 -22.09
C LYS A 414 16.23 -22.63 -22.44
N SER A 415 15.22 -22.21 -23.22
CA SER A 415 14.11 -23.07 -23.69
C SER A 415 13.46 -23.89 -22.56
N GLY A 416 13.16 -23.22 -21.45
CA GLY A 416 12.49 -23.79 -20.29
C GLY A 416 11.86 -22.71 -19.43
N ILE A 417 11.07 -23.13 -18.44
CA ILE A 417 10.50 -22.28 -17.40
C ILE A 417 11.24 -22.57 -16.10
N GLU A 418 11.96 -21.57 -15.61
CA GLU A 418 12.62 -21.61 -14.31
C GLU A 418 11.66 -21.08 -13.25
N ARG A 419 11.71 -21.63 -12.05
CA ARG A 419 11.06 -21.07 -10.87
C ARG A 419 12.14 -20.63 -9.89
N ILE A 420 11.92 -19.46 -9.28
CA ILE A 420 12.76 -18.84 -8.26
C ILE A 420 11.92 -18.75 -6.98
N MET A 421 12.49 -19.16 -5.86
CA MET A 421 11.84 -19.07 -4.56
C MET A 421 11.75 -17.63 -4.06
N PRO A 422 10.87 -17.31 -3.09
CA PRO A 422 10.64 -15.92 -2.66
C PRO A 422 11.88 -15.28 -2.02
N ASP A 423 12.80 -16.11 -1.49
CA ASP A 423 14.10 -15.68 -0.97
C ASP A 423 15.12 -15.31 -2.07
N GLY A 424 14.81 -15.58 -3.33
CA GLY A 424 15.68 -15.38 -4.49
C GLY A 424 16.88 -16.34 -4.58
N GLN A 425 17.04 -17.30 -3.66
CA GLN A 425 18.23 -18.13 -3.55
C GLN A 425 18.11 -19.46 -4.29
N PHE A 426 16.98 -20.15 -4.12
CA PHE A 426 16.76 -21.45 -4.76
C PHE A 426 16.04 -21.30 -6.10
N ARG A 427 16.45 -22.12 -7.06
CA ARG A 427 15.78 -22.25 -8.35
C ARG A 427 15.74 -23.69 -8.86
N ASP A 428 14.68 -23.99 -9.59
CA ASP A 428 14.53 -25.24 -10.32
C ASP A 428 13.88 -25.02 -11.70
N VAL A 429 14.01 -26.02 -12.58
CA VAL A 429 13.36 -26.02 -13.89
C VAL A 429 12.05 -26.80 -13.78
N VAL A 430 10.92 -26.11 -13.92
CA VAL A 430 9.59 -26.71 -13.73
C VAL A 430 9.00 -27.25 -15.03
N LEU A 431 9.36 -26.65 -16.17
CA LEU A 431 9.03 -27.12 -17.52
C LEU A 431 10.25 -26.95 -18.42
N ALA A 432 10.53 -27.94 -19.27
CA ALA A 432 11.70 -27.97 -20.14
C ALA A 432 11.33 -28.28 -21.59
N VAL A 433 12.33 -28.30 -22.48
CA VAL A 433 12.16 -28.65 -23.91
C VAL A 433 11.41 -29.97 -24.11
N LYS A 434 11.70 -30.97 -23.27
CA LYS A 434 11.04 -32.29 -23.33
C LYS A 434 9.54 -32.24 -23.00
N ASP A 435 9.11 -31.19 -22.28
CA ASP A 435 7.72 -30.93 -21.92
C ASP A 435 7.04 -30.03 -22.97
N GLY A 436 7.69 -29.81 -24.11
CA GLY A 436 7.17 -29.05 -25.26
C GLY A 436 7.52 -27.56 -25.26
N ILE A 437 8.30 -27.07 -24.30
CA ILE A 437 8.67 -25.64 -24.23
C ILE A 437 9.66 -25.29 -25.33
N LYS A 438 9.31 -24.31 -26.17
CA LYS A 438 10.17 -23.80 -27.23
C LYS A 438 9.96 -22.31 -27.46
N ASP A 439 11.05 -21.54 -27.40
CA ASP A 439 11.06 -20.09 -27.63
C ASP A 439 10.04 -19.33 -26.76
N ALA A 440 9.88 -19.78 -25.50
CA ALA A 440 8.93 -19.21 -24.55
C ALA A 440 9.17 -17.71 -24.37
N PHE A 441 8.07 -16.95 -24.36
CA PHE A 441 8.10 -15.50 -24.38
C PHE A 441 7.32 -14.89 -23.21
N ALA A 442 6.01 -14.75 -23.31
CA ALA A 442 5.18 -14.31 -22.19
C ALA A 442 4.55 -15.51 -21.47
N ILE A 443 4.38 -15.37 -20.15
CA ILE A 443 3.82 -16.40 -19.28
C ILE A 443 2.84 -15.78 -18.29
N ALA A 444 1.80 -16.52 -17.91
CA ALA A 444 0.85 -16.14 -16.87
C ALA A 444 0.15 -17.36 -16.28
N PHE A 445 -0.34 -17.21 -15.05
CA PHE A 445 -1.33 -18.12 -14.48
C PHE A 445 -2.74 -17.64 -14.79
N ASP A 446 -3.71 -18.54 -14.71
CA ASP A 446 -5.08 -18.13 -14.42
C ASP A 446 -5.21 -17.67 -12.96
N GLU A 447 -6.27 -16.95 -12.64
CA GLU A 447 -6.49 -16.40 -11.30
C GLU A 447 -6.58 -17.48 -10.21
N SER A 448 -7.03 -18.69 -10.58
CA SER A 448 -7.15 -19.81 -9.64
C SER A 448 -5.85 -20.62 -9.48
N PHE A 449 -4.79 -20.29 -10.23
CA PHE A 449 -3.52 -21.01 -10.29
C PHE A 449 -3.67 -22.50 -10.62
N THR A 450 -4.66 -22.84 -11.45
CA THR A 450 -4.89 -24.20 -11.95
C THR A 450 -4.33 -24.39 -13.35
N LYS A 451 -4.01 -23.30 -14.06
CA LYS A 451 -3.49 -23.31 -15.42
C LYS A 451 -2.37 -22.30 -15.59
N PHE A 452 -1.43 -22.69 -16.45
CA PHE A 452 -0.26 -21.88 -16.80
C PHE A 452 -0.14 -21.77 -18.31
N PHE A 453 -0.08 -20.54 -18.78
CA PHE A 453 -0.06 -20.17 -20.19
C PHE A 453 1.35 -19.79 -20.58
N VAL A 454 1.84 -20.36 -21.67
CA VAL A 454 3.17 -20.06 -22.23
C VAL A 454 3.02 -19.70 -23.68
N THR A 455 3.42 -18.48 -24.05
CA THR A 455 3.42 -18.04 -25.46
C THR A 455 4.79 -18.21 -26.09
N ASN A 456 4.83 -18.31 -27.43
CA ASN A 456 6.05 -18.17 -28.21
C ASN A 456 5.89 -17.20 -29.39
N ARG A 457 7.00 -16.86 -30.05
CA ARG A 457 7.01 -15.90 -31.17
C ARG A 457 6.39 -16.41 -32.47
N ASN A 458 6.09 -17.71 -32.56
CA ASN A 458 5.41 -18.29 -33.70
C ASN A 458 3.88 -18.29 -33.54
N GLY A 459 3.38 -17.60 -32.51
CA GLY A 459 1.96 -17.50 -32.24
C GLY A 459 1.38 -18.72 -31.54
N LEU A 460 2.19 -19.64 -31.02
CA LEU A 460 1.67 -20.74 -30.20
C LEU A 460 1.44 -20.25 -28.77
N VAL A 461 0.28 -20.60 -28.20
CA VAL A 461 0.02 -20.50 -26.76
C VAL A 461 -0.23 -21.92 -26.24
N GLN A 462 0.65 -22.39 -25.35
CA GLN A 462 0.56 -23.69 -24.70
C GLN A 462 -0.06 -23.53 -23.31
N ILE A 463 -0.97 -24.45 -22.96
CA ILE A 463 -1.67 -24.44 -21.67
C ILE A 463 -1.29 -25.70 -20.91
N TYR A 464 -0.73 -25.51 -19.72
CA TYR A 464 -0.36 -26.55 -18.77
C TYR A 464 -1.31 -26.51 -17.58
N ASN A 465 -1.71 -27.68 -17.07
CA ASN A 465 -2.42 -27.76 -15.80
C ASN A 465 -1.43 -27.69 -14.63
N CYS A 466 -1.83 -26.99 -13.58
CA CYS A 466 -1.10 -26.83 -12.33
C CYS A 466 -1.82 -27.59 -11.22
N GLU A 467 -1.04 -28.20 -10.34
CA GLU A 467 -1.53 -28.90 -9.15
C GLU A 467 -0.81 -28.38 -7.92
N LYS A 468 -1.54 -28.24 -6.82
CA LYS A 468 -0.94 -27.89 -5.52
C LYS A 468 -0.47 -29.19 -4.87
N GLN A 469 0.83 -29.36 -4.68
CA GLN A 469 1.39 -30.43 -3.87
C GLN A 469 1.88 -29.88 -2.53
N LEU A 470 1.44 -30.51 -1.44
CA LEU A 470 2.04 -30.31 -0.12
C LEU A 470 3.40 -31.02 -0.12
N VAL A 471 4.47 -30.26 -0.25
CA VAL A 471 5.82 -30.78 -0.12
C VAL A 471 6.24 -30.55 1.33
N LYS A 472 6.52 -31.62 2.07
CA LYS A 472 7.30 -31.49 3.30
C LYS A 472 8.74 -31.21 2.86
N LEU A 473 9.21 -29.98 3.09
CA LEU A 473 10.63 -29.65 2.94
C LEU A 473 11.45 -30.34 4.02
#